data_AF-A0A376X2B7-F1
#
_entry.id   AF-A0A376X2B7-F1
#
_cell.length_a   1.000
_cell.length_b   1.000
_cell.length_c   1.000
_cell.angle_alpha   90.00
_cell.angle_beta   90.00
_cell.angle_gamma   90.00
#
_symmetry.space_group_name_H-M   'P 1'
#
loop_
_entity.id
_entity.type
_entity.pdbx_description
1 polymer ?
#
loop_
_entity_poly.entity_id
_entity_poly.type
_entity_poly.pdbx_seq_one_letter_code
_entity_poly.pdbx_strand_id
1 'polypeptide(L)'
;MRWKRSRRSLHRNSRNRLDNIIWFDHLSTDVIHQVVDKFIVELQVQLDQKGVSLEVSQEARNWLAEKGYDRAMGARPMARVIQDNLKKPLANELLFGSLVDGGQVTVRAG
;
A
#
# COMPACT_ATOMS: atom_id res chain seq x y z
N MET A 1 31.46 44.52 -22.86
CA MET A 1 30.53 43.47 -23.32
C MET A 1 31.16 42.08 -23.09
N ARG A 2 30.41 41.17 -22.45
CA ARG A 2 30.46 39.69 -22.53
C ARG A 2 31.55 38.86 -21.78
N TRP A 3 31.28 38.66 -20.49
CA TRP A 3 31.08 37.38 -19.77
C TRP A 3 31.85 36.08 -20.11
N LYS A 4 32.62 35.64 -19.09
CA LYS A 4 32.80 34.29 -18.48
C LYS A 4 32.55 33.03 -19.32
N ARG A 5 33.51 32.09 -19.25
CA ARG A 5 33.15 30.67 -19.08
C ARG A 5 34.15 29.93 -18.18
N SER A 6 33.63 29.58 -17.01
CA SER A 6 34.26 28.78 -15.96
C SER A 6 34.51 27.35 -16.46
N ARG A 7 35.78 26.90 -16.45
CA ARG A 7 36.12 25.48 -16.44
C ARG A 7 35.85 24.94 -15.04
N ARG A 8 34.83 24.11 -14.87
CA ARG A 8 34.76 23.17 -13.73
C ARG A 8 34.27 21.80 -14.20
N SER A 9 35.23 20.87 -14.19
CA SER A 9 35.11 19.50 -13.72
C SER A 9 33.89 18.70 -14.16
N LEU A 10 34.01 18.02 -15.31
CA LEU A 10 33.39 16.71 -15.46
C LEU A 10 34.38 15.68 -14.93
N HIS A 11 34.14 15.18 -13.72
CA HIS A 11 34.89 14.06 -13.19
C HIS A 11 34.64 12.83 -14.08
N ARG A 12 35.75 12.30 -14.60
CA ARG A 12 35.83 11.22 -15.57
C ARG A 12 35.73 9.86 -14.86
N ASN A 13 34.56 9.49 -14.37
CA ASN A 13 34.10 8.09 -14.37
C ASN A 13 32.60 7.95 -13.99
N SER A 14 31.69 8.25 -14.92
CA SER A 14 30.35 7.66 -14.91
C SER A 14 30.28 6.69 -16.09
N ARG A 15 30.94 5.54 -15.96
CA ARG A 15 30.76 4.44 -16.91
C ARG A 15 30.36 3.20 -16.12
N ASN A 16 29.20 2.70 -16.51
CA ASN A 16 28.62 1.41 -16.16
C ASN A 16 27.93 1.30 -14.80
N ARG A 17 26.66 1.73 -14.71
CA ARG A 17 25.71 1.20 -13.70
C ARG A 17 24.28 1.24 -14.24
N LEU A 18 23.72 0.06 -14.51
CA LEU A 18 22.30 -0.27 -14.77
C LEU A 18 21.79 -0.08 -16.21
N ASP A 19 22.36 -0.79 -17.18
CA ASP A 19 21.76 -0.92 -18.53
C ASP A 19 20.81 -2.13 -18.62
N ASN A 20 19.80 -2.19 -17.74
CA ASN A 20 18.62 -3.03 -17.95
C ASN A 20 17.38 -2.16 -17.79
N ILE A 21 16.70 -1.88 -18.90
CA ILE A 21 15.35 -1.31 -18.89
C ILE A 21 14.41 -2.44 -18.52
N ILE A 22 14.05 -2.54 -17.24
CA ILE A 22 12.99 -3.44 -16.78
C ILE A 22 11.66 -2.78 -17.13
N TRP A 23 10.96 -3.36 -18.11
CA TRP A 23 9.58 -2.97 -18.42
C TRP A 23 8.69 -3.54 -17.32
N PHE A 24 8.09 -2.67 -16.51
CA PHE A 24 7.07 -3.08 -15.55
C PHE A 24 5.74 -3.17 -16.30
N ASP A 25 5.31 -4.40 -16.59
CA ASP A 25 3.96 -4.64 -17.07
C ASP A 25 2.93 -4.29 -16.01
N HIS A 26 1.68 -4.10 -16.45
CA HIS A 26 0.56 -3.92 -15.54
C HIS A 26 0.44 -5.13 -14.60
N LEU A 27 0.04 -4.89 -13.36
CA LEU A 27 -0.15 -5.95 -12.36
C LEU A 27 -1.34 -6.83 -12.80
N SER A 28 -1.16 -8.16 -12.75
CA SER A 28 -2.28 -9.08 -12.89
C SER A 28 -3.22 -8.98 -11.68
N THR A 29 -4.47 -9.38 -11.86
CA THR A 29 -5.47 -9.43 -10.78
C THR A 29 -4.96 -10.22 -9.58
N ASP A 30 -4.28 -11.35 -9.81
CA ASP A 30 -3.70 -12.18 -8.75
C ASP A 30 -2.67 -11.43 -7.91
N VAL A 31 -1.81 -10.64 -8.56
CA VAL A 31 -0.80 -9.83 -7.86
C VAL A 31 -1.47 -8.71 -7.06
N ILE A 32 -2.54 -8.11 -7.59
CA ILE A 32 -3.31 -7.08 -6.87
C ILE A 32 -3.92 -7.69 -5.59
N HIS A 33 -4.51 -8.88 -5.67
CA HIS A 33 -5.02 -9.59 -4.49
C HIS A 33 -3.92 -9.88 -3.46
N GLN A 34 -2.74 -10.33 -3.90
CA GLN A 34 -1.61 -10.55 -2.99
C GLN A 34 -1.17 -9.25 -2.29
N VAL A 35 -1.24 -8.11 -2.98
CA VAL A 35 -0.95 -6.81 -2.37
C VAL A 35 -2.00 -6.46 -1.32
N VAL A 36 -3.29 -6.69 -1.59
CA VAL A 36 -4.36 -6.51 -0.59
C VAL A 36 -4.12 -7.39 0.63
N ASP A 37 -3.84 -8.67 0.43
CA ASP A 37 -3.59 -9.63 1.50
C ASP A 37 -2.39 -9.21 2.35
N LYS A 38 -1.30 -8.75 1.72
CA LYS A 38 -0.14 -8.22 2.43
C LYS A 38 -0.53 -7.09 3.39
N PHE A 39 -1.32 -6.13 2.93
CA PHE A 39 -1.76 -5.02 3.77
C PHE A 39 -2.73 -5.45 4.88
N ILE A 40 -3.60 -6.43 4.62
CA ILE A 40 -4.49 -6.99 5.64
C ILE A 40 -3.66 -7.70 6.72
N VAL A 41 -2.65 -8.47 6.34
CA VAL A 41 -1.73 -9.12 7.28
C VAL A 41 -0.96 -8.09 8.11
N GLU A 42 -0.42 -7.04 7.48
CA GLU A 42 0.25 -5.95 8.21
C GLU A 42 -0.68 -5.26 9.21
N LEU A 43 -1.96 -5.11 8.87
CA LEU A 43 -2.97 -4.58 9.78
C LEU A 43 -3.28 -5.56 10.90
N GLN A 44 -3.44 -6.86 10.60
CA GLN A 44 -3.68 -7.89 11.61
C GLN A 44 -2.58 -7.90 12.66
N VAL A 45 -1.31 -7.81 12.25
CA VAL A 45 -0.17 -7.74 13.18
C VAL A 45 -0.26 -6.54 14.14
N GLN A 46 -0.81 -5.41 13.69
CA GLN A 46 -1.03 -4.24 14.56
C GLN A 46 -2.19 -4.46 15.53
N LEU A 47 -3.24 -5.16 15.09
CA LEU A 47 -4.42 -5.48 15.89
C LEU A 47 -4.15 -6.59 16.92
N ASP A 48 -3.28 -7.54 16.61
CA ASP A 48 -2.85 -8.60 17.52
C ASP A 48 -2.24 -8.02 18.80
N GLN A 49 -1.48 -6.93 18.68
CA GLN A 49 -0.91 -6.21 19.84
C GLN A 49 -1.98 -5.57 20.74
N LYS A 50 -3.22 -5.46 20.25
CA LYS A 50 -4.39 -4.96 20.95
C LYS A 50 -5.39 -6.06 21.31
N GLY A 51 -5.06 -7.33 21.05
CA GLY A 51 -5.96 -8.46 21.29
C GLY A 51 -7.18 -8.48 20.35
N VAL A 52 -7.05 -7.91 19.15
CA VAL A 52 -8.14 -7.84 18.16
C VAL A 52 -7.85 -8.74 16.97
N SER A 53 -8.79 -9.61 16.64
CA SER A 53 -8.78 -10.43 15.42
C SER A 53 -9.61 -9.78 14.33
N LEU A 54 -9.03 -9.54 13.16
CA LEU A 54 -9.72 -9.02 11.96
C LEU A 54 -9.92 -10.13 10.93
N GLU A 55 -11.17 -10.35 10.57
CA GLU A 55 -11.54 -11.20 9.45
C GLU A 55 -12.07 -10.34 8.31
N VAL A 56 -11.57 -10.54 7.09
CA VAL A 56 -12.01 -9.80 5.90
C VAL A 56 -12.57 -10.78 4.89
N SER A 57 -13.85 -10.64 4.54
CA SER A 57 -14.53 -11.51 3.58
C SER A 57 -13.87 -11.44 2.20
N GLN A 58 -14.01 -12.51 1.42
CA GLN A 58 -13.47 -12.53 0.07
C GLN A 58 -14.05 -11.40 -0.80
N GLU A 59 -15.35 -11.08 -0.64
CA GLU A 59 -15.96 -9.98 -1.38
C GLU A 59 -15.34 -8.63 -1.01
N ALA A 60 -15.06 -8.41 0.28
CA ALA A 60 -14.38 -7.19 0.73
C ALA A 60 -12.95 -7.10 0.18
N ARG A 61 -12.22 -8.22 0.12
CA ARG A 61 -10.88 -8.26 -0.50
C ARG A 61 -10.94 -7.92 -1.99
N ASN A 62 -11.93 -8.45 -2.70
CA ASN A 62 -12.13 -8.16 -4.12
C ASN A 62 -12.46 -6.69 -4.34
N TRP A 63 -13.36 -6.14 -3.53
CA TRP A 63 -13.70 -4.72 -3.60
C TRP A 63 -12.50 -3.80 -3.31
N LEU A 64 -11.66 -4.16 -2.33
CA LEU A 64 -10.42 -3.44 -2.04
C LEU A 64 -9.44 -3.51 -3.22
N ALA A 65 -9.31 -4.69 -3.86
CA ALA A 65 -8.47 -4.89 -5.03
C ALA A 65 -8.92 -3.99 -6.20
N GLU A 66 -10.21 -3.99 -6.51
CA GLU A 66 -10.81 -3.18 -7.58
C GLU A 66 -10.65 -1.69 -7.31
N LYS A 67 -10.92 -1.24 -6.08
CA LYS A 67 -10.86 0.19 -5.73
C LYS A 67 -9.42 0.71 -5.55
N GLY A 68 -8.50 -0.15 -5.13
CA GLY A 68 -7.12 0.18 -4.83
C GLY A 68 -6.16 0.04 -6.02
N TYR A 69 -6.65 -0.48 -7.15
CA TYR A 69 -5.89 -0.61 -8.39
C TYR A 69 -6.32 0.42 -9.41
N ASP A 70 -5.34 1.10 -10.00
CA ASP A 70 -5.51 1.95 -11.15
C ASP A 70 -4.51 1.55 -12.23
N ARG A 71 -4.94 1.43 -13.49
CA ARG A 71 -4.05 0.94 -14.56
C ARG A 71 -2.84 1.85 -14.80
N ALA A 72 -2.98 3.15 -14.62
CA ALA A 72 -1.90 4.13 -14.80
C ALA A 72 -1.01 4.26 -13.56
N MET A 73 -1.55 4.02 -12.36
CA MET A 73 -0.83 4.18 -11.09
C MET A 73 -0.42 2.86 -10.42
N GLY A 74 -0.86 1.72 -10.95
CA GLY A 74 -0.72 0.40 -10.33
C GLY A 74 -1.44 0.31 -8.98
N ALA A 75 -0.85 -0.43 -8.04
CA ALA A 75 -1.38 -0.58 -6.68
C ALA A 75 -1.02 0.60 -5.74
N ARG A 76 -0.50 1.73 -6.25
CA ARG A 76 -0.18 2.91 -5.42
C ARG A 76 -1.39 3.44 -4.62
N PRO A 77 -2.63 3.48 -5.18
CA PRO A 77 -3.80 3.91 -4.42
C PRO A 77 -4.22 2.95 -3.29
N MET A 78 -3.77 1.69 -3.33
CA MET A 78 -4.17 0.61 -2.41
C MET A 78 -3.98 0.99 -0.94
N ALA A 79 -2.82 1.56 -0.60
CA ALA A 79 -2.51 1.95 0.78
C ALA A 79 -3.54 2.94 1.33
N ARG A 80 -3.97 3.90 0.49
CA ARG A 80 -4.97 4.89 0.87
C ARG A 80 -6.35 4.26 1.05
N VAL A 81 -6.75 3.38 0.14
CA VAL A 81 -8.03 2.67 0.23
C VAL A 81 -8.09 1.86 1.52
N ILE A 82 -7.04 1.13 1.86
CA ILE A 82 -6.99 0.34 3.10
C ILE A 82 -6.96 1.24 4.34
N GLN A 83 -6.22 2.34 4.30
CA GLN A 83 -6.21 3.31 5.40
C GLN A 83 -7.61 3.87 5.66
N ASP A 84 -8.30 4.31 4.60
CA ASP A 84 -9.59 4.98 4.73
C ASP A 84 -10.73 4.01 5.06
N ASN A 85 -10.72 2.79 4.51
CA ASN A 85 -11.84 1.85 4.64
C ASN A 85 -11.64 0.80 5.74
N LEU A 86 -10.40 0.52 6.18
CA LEU A 86 -10.14 -0.42 7.27
C LEU A 86 -9.54 0.28 8.49
N LYS A 87 -8.41 0.97 8.33
CA LYS A 87 -7.66 1.49 9.49
C LYS A 87 -8.41 2.56 10.26
N LYS A 88 -9.01 3.54 9.57
CA LYS A 88 -9.76 4.62 10.23
C LYS A 88 -10.96 4.11 11.04
N PRO A 89 -11.87 3.28 10.48
CA PRO A 89 -12.97 2.71 11.26
C PRO A 89 -12.49 1.90 12.47
N LEU A 90 -11.47 1.05 12.28
CA LEU A 90 -10.93 0.24 13.37
C LEU A 90 -10.25 1.08 14.45
N ALA A 91 -9.57 2.17 14.08
CA ALA A 91 -8.98 3.08 15.06
C ALA A 91 -10.05 3.72 15.95
N ASN A 92 -11.20 4.10 15.39
CA ASN A 92 -12.31 4.62 16.20
C ASN A 92 -12.87 3.55 17.14
N GLU A 93 -13.05 2.31 16.67
CA GLU A 93 -13.52 1.20 17.50
C GLU A 93 -12.55 0.85 18.63
N LEU A 94 -11.24 0.90 18.37
CA LEU A 94 -10.19 0.65 19.36
C LEU A 94 -10.09 1.75 20.42
N LEU A 95 -10.48 2.99 20.09
CA LEU A 95 -10.38 4.14 20.99
C LEU A 95 -11.66 4.35 21.81
N PHE A 96 -12.83 4.14 21.19
CA PHE A 96 -14.12 4.57 21.74
C PHE A 96 -15.22 3.53 21.61
N GLY A 97 -14.97 2.42 20.92
CA GLY A 97 -16.00 1.47 20.52
C GLY A 97 -15.91 0.12 21.23
N SER A 98 -16.35 -0.90 20.51
CA SER A 98 -16.51 -2.25 21.03
C SER A 98 -15.19 -3.03 21.15
N LEU A 99 -14.10 -2.52 20.56
CA LEU A 99 -12.81 -3.19 20.49
C LEU A 99 -11.78 -2.67 21.51
N VAL A 100 -12.18 -1.79 22.44
CA VAL A 100 -11.29 -1.18 23.44
C VAL A 100 -10.58 -2.24 24.30
N ASP A 101 -11.29 -3.32 24.65
CA ASP A 101 -10.77 -4.43 25.46
C ASP A 101 -10.35 -5.65 24.61
N GLY A 102 -10.19 -5.47 23.30
CA GLY A 102 -9.95 -6.55 22.34
C GLY A 102 -11.23 -7.12 21.74
N GLY A 103 -11.12 -8.23 21.01
CA GLY A 103 -12.26 -8.94 20.43
C GLY A 103 -12.07 -9.39 18.99
N GLN A 104 -13.17 -9.62 18.27
CA GLN A 104 -13.15 -10.01 16.88
C GLN A 104 -14.04 -9.09 16.05
N VAL A 105 -13.54 -8.71 14.88
CA VAL A 105 -14.25 -7.89 13.91
C VAL A 105 -14.22 -8.56 12.54
N THR A 106 -15.37 -8.62 11.90
CA THR A 106 -15.52 -9.16 10.55
C THR A 106 -15.95 -8.06 9.59
N VAL A 107 -15.18 -7.84 8.53
CA VAL A 107 -15.47 -6.89 7.47
C VAL A 107 -16.05 -7.61 6.26
N ARG A 108 -17.19 -7.13 5.77
CA ARG A 108 -17.88 -7.65 4.58
C ARG A 108 -18.07 -6.52 3.57
N ALA A 109 -18.10 -6.85 2.28
CA ALA A 109 -18.52 -5.89 1.27
C ALA A 109 -20.02 -5.62 1.43
N GLY A 110 -20.40 -4.35 1.49
CA GLY A 110 -21.79 -3.90 1.54
C GLY A 110 -22.38 -3.66 0.17
#